data_AF-A0A1F7BPI9-F1
#
_entry.id   AF-A0A1F7BPI9-F1
#
_cell.length_a   1.000
_cell.length_b   1.000
_cell.length_c   1.000
_cell.angle_alpha   90.00
_cell.angle_beta   90.00
_cell.angle_gamma   90.00
#
_symmetry.space_group_name_H-M   'P 1'
#
loop_
_entity.id
_entity.type
_entity.pdbx_description
1 polymer ?
#
loop_
_entity_poly.entity_id
_entity_poly.type
_entity_poly.pdbx_seq_one_letter_code
_entity_poly.pdbx_strand_id
1 'polypeptide(L)'
;MGGLAVGESEQEMYDILGAVCPLLPEDKPRYLMGVGVIDQLKMCVAKGIDMFDCVLPMRIARHGKVLLSDGTALDIDKAIFKEDFAPLDPDSPSPLSRNHSRAYLHHLVKTKERYGETVACMQNLGVTLEAMRKLRIEIES
;
A
#
# COMPACT_ATOMS: atom_id res chain seq x y z
N MET A 1 -4.08 -11.73 -15.18
CA MET A 1 -4.17 -10.47 -15.92
C MET A 1 -2.82 -9.80 -15.87
N GLY A 2 -2.09 -9.80 -16.99
CA GLY A 2 -0.79 -9.14 -17.13
C GLY A 2 -0.84 -8.11 -18.25
N GLY A 3 0.19 -7.27 -18.36
CA GLY A 3 0.26 -6.20 -19.37
C GLY A 3 -0.55 -4.94 -19.05
N LEU A 4 -1.06 -4.81 -17.82
CA LEU A 4 -1.85 -3.69 -17.31
C LEU A 4 -1.15 -3.03 -16.10
N ALA A 5 0.15 -2.82 -16.25
CA ALA A 5 1.00 -2.05 -15.33
C ALA A 5 2.28 -1.60 -16.07
N VAL A 6 2.16 -1.21 -17.34
CA VAL A 6 3.29 -1.01 -18.27
C VAL A 6 3.39 0.43 -18.79
N GLY A 7 2.50 1.32 -18.35
CA GLY A 7 2.55 2.75 -18.65
C GLY A 7 1.23 3.32 -19.18
N GLU A 8 0.19 2.49 -19.27
CA GLU A 8 -1.17 2.92 -19.53
C GLU A 8 -1.74 3.76 -18.38
N SER A 9 -2.77 4.55 -18.69
CA SER A 9 -3.51 5.31 -17.69
C SER A 9 -4.39 4.39 -16.83
N GLU A 10 -4.73 4.85 -15.62
CA GLU A 10 -5.65 4.10 -14.74
C GLU A 10 -6.99 3.81 -15.41
N GLN A 11 -7.51 4.77 -16.18
CA GLN A 11 -8.77 4.61 -16.90
C GLN A 11 -8.69 3.52 -17.96
N GLU A 12 -7.63 3.50 -18.76
CA GLU A 12 -7.40 2.43 -19.75
C GLU A 12 -7.32 1.05 -19.08
N MET A 13 -6.59 0.96 -17.96
CA MET A 13 -6.56 -0.27 -17.16
C MET A 13 -7.98 -0.68 -16.71
N TYR A 14 -8.77 0.23 -16.13
CA TYR A 14 -10.12 -0.07 -15.65
C TYR A 14 -11.09 -0.48 -16.77
N ASP A 15 -10.97 0.14 -17.95
CA ASP A 15 -11.79 -0.17 -19.12
C ASP A 15 -11.46 -1.57 -19.66
N ILE A 16 -10.16 -1.90 -19.75
CA ILE A 16 -9.72 -3.24 -20.17
C ILE A 16 -10.18 -4.29 -19.16
N LEU A 17 -10.05 -4.03 -17.85
CA LEU A 17 -10.54 -4.94 -16.82
C LEU A 17 -12.07 -5.15 -16.94
N GLY A 18 -12.83 -4.08 -17.17
CA GLY A 18 -14.27 -4.16 -17.37
C GLY A 18 -14.70 -4.96 -18.58
N ALA A 19 -13.91 -4.93 -19.66
CA ALA A 19 -14.17 -5.72 -20.86
C ALA A 19 -13.74 -7.19 -20.71
N VAL A 20 -12.61 -7.46 -20.04
CA VAL A 20 -12.00 -8.80 -19.99
C VAL A 20 -12.51 -9.65 -18.83
N CYS A 21 -12.70 -9.09 -17.63
CA CYS A 21 -13.07 -9.90 -16.46
C CYS A 21 -14.38 -10.70 -16.64
N PRO A 22 -15.43 -10.18 -17.30
CA PRO A 22 -16.64 -10.95 -17.60
C PRO A 22 -16.44 -12.14 -18.56
N LEU A 23 -15.34 -12.14 -19.33
CA LEU A 23 -15.00 -13.22 -20.26
C LEU A 23 -14.20 -14.35 -19.60
N LEU A 24 -13.72 -14.13 -18.37
CA LEU A 24 -12.92 -15.10 -17.62
C LEU A 24 -13.82 -16.02 -16.77
N PRO A 25 -13.44 -17.31 -16.59
CA PRO A 25 -14.22 -18.26 -15.81
C PRO A 25 -14.60 -17.73 -14.42
N GLU A 26 -15.87 -17.84 -14.05
CA GLU A 26 -16.40 -17.34 -12.78
C GLU A 26 -15.94 -18.17 -11.57
N ASP A 27 -15.61 -19.45 -11.77
CA ASP A 27 -15.20 -20.40 -10.72
C ASP A 27 -13.69 -20.36 -10.44
N LYS A 28 -12.95 -19.40 -11.01
CA LYS A 28 -11.49 -19.29 -10.89
C LYS A 28 -11.08 -17.90 -10.39
N PRO A 29 -10.09 -17.81 -9.48
CA PRO A 29 -9.54 -16.52 -9.06
C PRO A 29 -8.92 -15.74 -10.22
N ARG A 30 -9.19 -14.43 -10.26
CA ARG A 30 -8.62 -13.48 -11.22
C ARG A 30 -7.50 -12.69 -10.56
N TYR A 31 -6.26 -12.93 -10.99
CA TYR A 31 -5.07 -12.28 -10.47
C TYR A 31 -4.62 -11.12 -11.38
N LEU A 32 -4.47 -9.91 -10.84
CA LEU A 32 -3.90 -8.74 -11.52
C LEU A 32 -2.45 -8.49 -11.10
N MET A 33 -1.55 -8.50 -12.08
CA MET A 33 -0.10 -8.44 -11.84
C MET A 33 0.41 -6.99 -11.79
N GLY A 34 1.16 -6.65 -10.75
CA GLY A 34 1.93 -5.39 -10.69
C GLY A 34 1.19 -4.14 -10.21
N VAL A 35 -0.06 -4.26 -9.75
CA VAL A 35 -0.90 -3.14 -9.30
C VAL A 35 -0.95 -3.12 -7.77
N GLY A 36 -0.70 -1.95 -7.16
CA GLY A 36 -0.59 -1.87 -5.69
C GLY A 36 -0.80 -0.50 -5.06
N VAL A 37 -1.29 0.49 -5.80
CA VAL A 37 -1.78 1.74 -5.19
C VAL A 37 -3.13 1.42 -4.53
N ILE A 38 -3.29 1.79 -3.25
CA ILE A 38 -4.46 1.41 -2.45
C ILE A 38 -5.79 1.83 -3.13
N ASP A 39 -5.85 3.04 -3.67
CA ASP A 39 -7.06 3.56 -4.33
C ASP A 39 -7.44 2.75 -5.58
N GLN A 40 -6.44 2.23 -6.32
CA GLN A 40 -6.66 1.40 -7.50
C GLN A 40 -7.22 0.02 -7.13
N LEU A 41 -6.82 -0.54 -5.99
CA LEU A 41 -7.24 -1.88 -5.56
C LEU A 41 -8.76 -1.98 -5.47
N LYS A 42 -9.43 -0.97 -4.88
CA LYS A 42 -10.89 -0.93 -4.77
C LYS A 42 -11.57 -0.95 -6.12
N MET A 43 -11.07 -0.18 -7.07
CA MET A 43 -11.60 -0.13 -8.44
C MET A 43 -11.39 -1.46 -9.18
N CYS A 44 -10.21 -2.06 -9.08
CA CYS A 44 -9.91 -3.34 -9.70
C CYS A 44 -10.76 -4.49 -9.14
N VAL A 45 -10.99 -4.52 -7.82
CA VAL A 45 -11.90 -5.49 -7.18
C VAL A 45 -13.33 -5.30 -7.68
N ALA A 46 -13.80 -4.06 -7.83
CA ALA A 46 -15.12 -3.78 -8.41
C ALA A 46 -15.25 -4.23 -9.89
N LYS A 47 -14.13 -4.44 -10.59
CA LYS A 47 -14.08 -5.04 -11.93
C LYS A 47 -13.96 -6.57 -11.92
N GLY A 48 -13.86 -7.20 -10.75
CA GLY A 48 -13.82 -8.66 -10.58
C GLY A 48 -12.44 -9.26 -10.32
N ILE A 49 -11.43 -8.45 -9.99
CA ILE A 49 -10.09 -8.96 -9.60
C ILE A 49 -10.09 -9.44 -8.14
N ASP A 50 -9.48 -10.60 -7.89
CA ASP A 50 -9.43 -11.27 -6.58
C ASP A 50 -8.04 -11.20 -5.92
N MET A 51 -6.97 -11.10 -6.71
CA MET A 51 -5.59 -11.18 -6.23
C MET A 51 -4.71 -10.10 -6.86
N PHE A 52 -3.70 -9.65 -6.11
CA PHE A 52 -2.77 -8.60 -6.51
C PHE A 52 -1.35 -8.92 -6.05
N ASP A 53 -0.36 -8.38 -6.75
CA ASP A 53 1.01 -8.25 -6.26
C ASP A 53 1.56 -6.89 -6.66
N CYS A 54 2.40 -6.30 -5.81
CA CYS A 54 3.12 -5.09 -6.16
C CYS A 54 4.32 -4.87 -5.25
N VAL A 55 5.41 -4.39 -5.83
CA VAL A 55 6.59 -3.95 -5.07
C VAL A 55 6.42 -2.56 -4.44
N LEU A 56 5.38 -1.80 -4.85
CA LEU A 56 5.22 -0.39 -4.53
C LEU A 56 5.28 -0.09 -3.03
N PRO A 57 4.51 -0.76 -2.14
CA PRO A 57 4.49 -0.41 -0.71
C PRO A 57 5.89 -0.53 -0.09
N MET A 58 6.63 -1.58 -0.47
CA MET A 58 7.98 -1.84 0.01
C MET A 58 9.02 -0.91 -0.63
N ARG A 59 8.87 -0.59 -1.92
CA ARG A 59 9.80 0.28 -2.64
C ARG A 59 9.76 1.70 -2.06
N ILE A 60 8.57 2.28 -1.91
CA ILE A 60 8.43 3.65 -1.42
C ILE A 60 8.81 3.76 0.07
N ALA A 61 8.57 2.71 0.87
CA ALA A 61 9.00 2.64 2.27
C ALA A 61 10.52 2.81 2.42
N ARG A 62 11.30 2.07 1.61
CA ARG A 62 12.77 2.17 1.62
C ARG A 62 13.29 3.54 1.14
N HIS A 63 12.48 4.27 0.40
CA HIS A 63 12.76 5.65 0.00
C HIS A 63 12.16 6.69 0.96
N GLY A 64 11.69 6.27 2.13
CA GLY A 64 11.23 7.18 3.19
C GLY A 64 9.78 7.63 3.07
N LYS A 65 9.01 7.14 2.09
CA LYS A 65 7.57 7.40 2.01
C LYS A 65 6.79 6.34 2.80
N VAL A 66 6.12 6.80 3.85
CA VAL A 66 5.41 5.97 4.82
C VAL A 66 3.90 6.20 4.71
N LEU A 67 3.13 5.14 4.47
CA LEU A 67 1.67 5.15 4.42
C LEU A 67 1.11 5.15 5.86
N LEU A 68 0.01 5.87 6.07
CA LEU A 68 -0.68 5.95 7.36
C LEU A 68 -2.06 5.28 7.28
N SER A 69 -2.55 4.84 8.44
CA SER A 69 -3.84 4.17 8.62
C SER A 69 -5.06 5.00 8.17
N ASP A 70 -4.92 6.33 8.15
CA ASP A 70 -5.92 7.29 7.69
C ASP A 70 -5.95 7.47 6.16
N GLY A 71 -5.10 6.74 5.42
CA GLY A 71 -4.99 6.81 3.97
C GLY A 71 -4.00 7.86 3.46
N THR A 72 -3.39 8.65 4.35
CA THR A 72 -2.36 9.63 3.95
C THR A 72 -0.96 9.01 3.90
N ALA A 73 0.03 9.81 3.49
CA ALA A 73 1.43 9.39 3.46
C ALA A 73 2.37 10.52 3.91
N LEU A 74 3.44 10.14 4.60
CA LEU A 74 4.51 11.03 5.05
C LEU A 74 5.80 10.77 4.25
N ASP A 75 6.55 11.82 3.98
CA ASP A 75 7.95 11.72 3.55
C ASP A 75 8.84 11.89 4.79
N ILE A 76 9.17 10.79 5.47
CA ILE A 76 9.76 10.80 6.82
C ILE A 76 11.18 11.40 6.85
N ASP A 77 11.81 11.57 5.68
CA ASP A 77 13.13 12.20 5.54
C ASP A 77 13.07 13.74 5.67
N LYS A 78 11.89 14.35 5.68
CA LYS A 78 11.74 15.80 5.82
C LYS A 78 12.12 16.27 7.22
N ALA A 79 12.78 17.43 7.29
CA ALA A 79 13.30 18.00 8.54
C ALA A 79 12.21 18.31 9.58
N ILE A 80 10.96 18.50 9.15
CA ILE A 80 9.81 18.71 10.05
C ILE A 80 9.63 17.56 11.05
N PHE A 81 10.10 16.36 10.73
CA PHE A 81 9.97 15.19 11.61
C PHE A 81 11.12 15.03 12.60
N LYS A 82 12.18 15.86 12.53
CA LYS A 82 13.38 15.70 13.37
C LYS A 82 13.09 15.68 14.88
N GLU A 83 12.10 16.45 15.32
CA GLU A 83 11.68 16.55 16.72
C GLU A 83 10.19 16.20 16.90
N ASP A 84 9.59 15.51 15.92
CA ASP A 84 8.23 15.00 16.03
C ASP A 84 8.22 13.69 16.83
N PHE A 85 8.04 13.81 18.15
CA PHE A 85 8.00 12.67 19.06
C PHE A 85 6.65 11.96 19.10
N ALA A 86 5.67 12.37 18.29
CA ALA A 86 4.42 11.64 18.14
C ALA A 86 4.70 10.23 17.56
N PRO A 87 3.86 9.23 17.89
CA PRO A 87 3.93 7.93 17.25
C PRO A 87 3.85 8.08 15.72
N LEU A 88 4.49 7.17 14.99
CA LEU A 88 4.46 7.16 13.52
C LEU A 88 3.02 7.23 13.01
N ASP A 89 2.20 6.32 13.54
CA ASP A 89 0.78 6.16 13.23
C ASP A 89 0.11 5.47 14.44
N PRO A 90 -0.71 6.20 15.24
CA PRO A 90 -1.36 5.66 16.43
C PRO A 90 -2.24 4.43 16.14
N ASP A 91 -2.93 4.45 15.00
CA ASP A 91 -3.91 3.44 14.60
C ASP A 91 -3.32 2.45 13.59
N SER A 92 -1.98 2.41 13.47
CA SER A 92 -1.30 1.52 12.55
C SER A 92 -1.72 0.07 12.79
N PRO A 93 -1.96 -0.74 11.73
CA PRO A 93 -2.15 -2.17 11.87
C PRO A 93 -0.85 -2.91 12.25
N SER A 94 0.32 -2.29 12.07
CA SER A 94 1.64 -2.85 12.42
C SER A 94 2.01 -2.52 13.87
N PRO A 95 2.13 -3.51 14.78
CA PRO A 95 2.55 -3.26 16.16
C PRO A 95 3.93 -2.63 16.27
N LEU A 96 4.83 -2.95 15.32
CA LEU A 96 6.17 -2.36 15.26
C LEU A 96 6.08 -0.84 15.09
N SER A 97 5.17 -0.35 14.25
CA SER A 97 5.05 1.07 13.92
C SER A 97 4.45 1.91 15.04
N ARG A 98 3.52 1.34 15.83
CA ARG A 98 2.89 2.03 16.98
C ARG A 98 3.89 2.36 18.09
N ASN A 99 5.00 1.64 18.16
CA ASN A 99 6.00 1.76 19.23
C ASN A 99 7.17 2.72 18.89
N HIS A 100 7.18 3.33 17.71
CA HIS A 100 8.25 4.24 17.29
C HIS A 100 7.70 5.63 16.99
N SER A 101 8.45 6.65 17.38
CA SER A 101 8.13 8.03 17.01
C SER A 101 8.57 8.35 15.58
N ARG A 102 7.97 9.39 15.01
CA ARG A 102 8.38 9.94 13.70
C ARG A 102 9.81 10.45 13.72
N ALA A 103 10.23 11.09 14.81
CA ALA A 103 11.61 11.55 15.03
C ALA A 103 12.62 10.40 15.01
N TYR A 104 12.29 9.28 15.66
CA TYR A 104 13.18 8.12 15.66
C TYR A 104 13.29 7.50 14.26
N LEU A 105 12.17 7.34 13.55
CA LEU A 105 12.21 6.84 12.18
C LEU A 105 12.95 7.79 11.23
N HIS A 106 12.73 9.10 11.35
CA HIS A 106 13.47 10.14 10.63
C HIS A 106 14.99 9.97 10.83
N HIS A 107 15.42 9.83 12.09
CA HIS A 107 16.83 9.60 12.42
C HIS A 107 17.38 8.37 11.72
N LEU A 108 16.72 7.21 11.84
CA LEU A 108 17.15 5.95 11.22
C LEU A 108 17.25 6.06 9.68
N VAL A 109 16.27 6.71 9.05
CA VAL A 109 16.28 6.93 7.59
C VAL A 109 17.43 7.85 7.19
N LYS A 110 17.71 8.92 7.96
CA LYS A 110 18.83 9.83 7.70
C LYS A 110 20.20 9.17 7.90
N THR A 111 20.33 8.31 8.90
CA THR A 111 21.57 7.56 9.16
C THR A 111 21.72 6.31 8.29
N LYS A 112 20.73 6.01 7.45
CA LYS A 112 20.69 4.83 6.55
C LYS A 112 20.76 3.50 7.30
N GLU A 113 20.17 3.47 8.48
CA GLU A 113 20.04 2.27 9.29
C GLU A 113 18.94 1.35 8.73
N ARG A 114 19.27 0.08 8.49
CA ARG A 114 18.33 -0.91 7.89
C ARG A 114 17.09 -1.13 8.75
N TYR A 115 17.18 -0.88 10.05
CA TYR A 115 16.01 -0.97 10.93
C TYR A 115 14.94 0.06 10.57
N GLY A 116 15.33 1.26 10.12
CA GLY A 116 14.37 2.27 9.64
C GLY A 116 13.58 1.79 8.42
N GLU A 117 14.27 1.15 7.47
CA GLU A 117 13.62 0.51 6.31
C GLU A 117 12.63 -0.59 6.74
N THR A 118 13.03 -1.44 7.69
CA THR A 118 12.17 -2.51 8.24
C THR A 118 10.89 -1.93 8.85
N VAL A 119 10.99 -0.90 9.70
CA VAL A 119 9.83 -0.26 10.33
C VAL A 119 8.90 0.35 9.26
N ALA A 120 9.45 1.09 8.30
CA ALA A 120 8.68 1.69 7.22
C ALA A 120 8.00 0.64 6.32
N CYS A 121 8.69 -0.47 6.02
CA CYS A 121 8.14 -1.56 5.21
C CYS A 121 7.00 -2.28 5.93
N MET A 122 7.16 -2.57 7.23
CA MET A 122 6.11 -3.17 8.05
C MET A 122 4.89 -2.26 8.16
N GLN A 123 5.10 -0.94 8.29
CA GLN A 123 4.03 0.04 8.25
C GLN A 123 3.27 0.00 6.93
N ASN A 124 3.95 0.17 5.80
CA ASN A 124 3.30 0.23 4.50
C ASN A 124 2.59 -1.08 4.15
N LEU A 125 3.24 -2.23 4.39
CA LEU A 125 2.63 -3.55 4.18
C LEU A 125 1.39 -3.72 5.06
N GLY A 126 1.48 -3.36 6.34
CA GLY A 126 0.36 -3.44 7.26
C GLY A 126 -0.83 -2.61 6.78
N VAL A 127 -0.60 -1.35 6.39
CA VAL A 127 -1.65 -0.45 5.88
C VAL A 127 -2.27 -1.00 4.59
N THR A 128 -1.47 -1.51 3.65
CA THR A 128 -1.99 -2.11 2.40
C THR A 128 -2.83 -3.36 2.67
N LEU A 129 -2.39 -4.26 3.56
CA LEU A 129 -3.15 -5.46 3.92
C LEU A 129 -4.44 -5.12 4.67
N GLU A 130 -4.40 -4.12 5.55
CA GLU A 130 -5.57 -3.64 6.27
C GLU A 130 -6.61 -3.02 5.34
N ALA A 131 -6.19 -2.28 4.31
CA ALA A 131 -7.09 -1.77 3.28
C ALA A 131 -7.81 -2.91 2.54
N MET A 132 -7.08 -3.96 2.15
CA MET A 132 -7.68 -5.15 1.53
C MET A 132 -8.60 -5.92 2.48
N ARG A 133 -8.29 -5.96 3.78
CA ARG A 133 -9.14 -6.57 4.81
C ARG A 133 -10.46 -5.81 4.95
N LYS A 134 -10.41 -4.47 5.03
CA LYS A 134 -11.61 -3.61 5.08
C LYS A 134 -12.47 -3.79 3.83
N LEU A 135 -11.86 -3.82 2.65
CA LEU A 135 -12.57 -4.02 1.39
C LEU A 135 -13.27 -5.39 1.34
N ARG A 136 -12.64 -6.45 1.83
CA ARG A 136 -13.27 -7.78 1.94
C ARG A 136 -14.54 -7.75 2.79
N ILE A 137 -14.46 -7.08 3.94
CA ILE A 137 -15.61 -6.93 4.86
C ILE A 137 -16.74 -6.14 4.18
N GLU A 138 -16.43 -5.05 3.46
CA GLU A 138 -17.42 -4.26 2.71
C GLU A 138 -18.17 -5.06 1.64
N ILE A 139 -17.53 -6.09 1.05
CA ILE A 139 -18.13 -6.93 0.01
C ILE A 139 -19.00 -8.04 0.61
N GLU A 140 -18.66 -8.53 1.80
CA GLU A 140 -19.39 -9.60 2.50
C GLU A 140 -20.60 -9.09 3.29
N SER A 141 -20.63 -7.78 3.62
CA SER A 141 -21.73 -7.12 4.34
C SER A 141 -22.86 -6.68 3.43
#